data_AF-A0A954MSQ1-F1
#
_entry.id   AF-A0A954MSQ1-F1
#
_cell.length_a   1.000
_cell.length_b   1.000
_cell.length_c   1.000
_cell.angle_alpha   90.00
_cell.angle_beta   90.00
_cell.angle_gamma   90.00
#
_symmetry.space_group_name_H-M   'P 1'
#
loop_
_entity.id
_entity.type
_entity.pdbx_description
1 polymer ?
#
loop_
_entity_poly.entity_id
_entity_poly.type
_entity_poly.pdbx_seq_one_letter_code
_entity_poly.pdbx_strand_id
1 'polypeptide(L)'
;MIIGVLNQKGGVGKTTIAVNLAATYAKSGLRVLLVDADPQSSALQWSSARDAEPLFPVIGMAKPSLHRDLPDIAKDYQMVIIDGAPRVNELGRAAILASDMVLIPVQPSPYDIWAA
;
A
#
# COMPACT_ATOMS: atom_id res chain seq x y z
N MET A 1 -1.64 -6.91 11.33
CA MET A 1 -2.30 -7.32 10.07
C MET A 1 -1.73 -6.49 8.94
N ILE A 2 -1.47 -7.11 7.79
CA ILE A 2 -0.91 -6.50 6.59
C ILE A 2 -1.92 -6.58 5.44
N ILE A 3 -2.32 -5.43 4.89
CA ILE A 3 -3.23 -5.33 3.75
C ILE A 3 -2.48 -4.78 2.54
N GLY A 4 -2.43 -5.55 1.45
CA GLY A 4 -1.90 -5.08 0.17
C GLY A 4 -2.98 -4.51 -0.73
N VAL A 5 -2.85 -3.25 -1.13
CA VAL A 5 -3.73 -2.62 -2.13
C VAL A 5 -3.08 -2.75 -3.50
N LEU A 6 -3.50 -3.78 -4.26
CA LEU A 6 -2.78 -4.25 -5.45
C LEU A 6 -3.70 -4.28 -6.67
N ASN A 7 -3.20 -3.81 -7.80
CA ASN A 7 -3.84 -3.99 -9.12
C ASN A 7 -2.80 -3.69 -10.21
N GLN A 8 -2.76 -4.53 -11.24
CA GLN A 8 -1.91 -4.39 -12.41
C GLN A 8 -2.15 -3.07 -13.15
N LYS A 9 -3.40 -2.61 -13.19
CA LYS A 9 -3.81 -1.40 -13.88
C LYS A 9 -3.42 -0.15 -13.08
N GLY A 10 -2.76 0.79 -13.75
CA GLY A 10 -2.51 2.14 -13.23
C GLY A 10 -3.81 2.95 -13.17
N GLY A 11 -3.91 3.91 -12.24
CA GLY A 11 -5.05 4.84 -12.19
C GLY A 11 -6.34 4.29 -11.55
N VAL A 12 -6.36 3.06 -11.04
CA VAL A 12 -7.54 2.49 -10.34
C VAL A 12 -7.75 3.01 -8.91
N GLY A 13 -6.89 3.92 -8.43
CA GLY A 13 -7.02 4.53 -7.10
C GLY A 13 -6.29 3.80 -5.95
N LYS A 14 -5.29 2.96 -6.24
CA LYS A 14 -4.51 2.22 -5.22
C LYS A 14 -3.98 3.11 -4.10
N THR A 15 -3.14 4.09 -4.44
CA THR A 15 -2.56 5.05 -3.49
C THR A 15 -3.63 5.81 -2.72
N THR A 16 -4.68 6.26 -3.40
CA THR A 16 -5.80 6.98 -2.76
C THR A 16 -6.48 6.11 -1.70
N ILE A 17 -6.78 4.86 -2.03
CA ILE A 17 -7.40 3.91 -1.11
C ILE A 17 -6.44 3.56 0.03
N ALA A 18 -5.16 3.29 -0.27
CA ALA A 18 -4.15 2.93 0.72
C ALA A 18 -3.98 4.03 1.78
N VAL A 19 -3.84 5.28 1.34
CA VAL A 19 -3.74 6.46 2.21
C VAL A 19 -4.98 6.63 3.10
N ASN A 20 -6.18 6.53 2.53
CA ASN A 20 -7.43 6.72 3.28
C ASN A 20 -7.68 5.57 4.25
N LEU A 21 -7.34 4.34 3.87
CA LEU A 21 -7.43 3.17 4.74
C LEU A 21 -6.49 3.32 5.94
N ALA A 22 -5.24 3.72 5.70
CA ALA A 22 -4.27 4.01 6.75
C ALA A 22 -4.77 5.12 7.70
N ALA A 23 -5.31 6.22 7.15
CA ALA A 23 -5.87 7.32 7.95
C ALA A 23 -7.08 6.89 8.79
N THR A 24 -7.95 6.04 8.25
CA THR A 24 -9.13 5.54 8.94
C THR A 24 -8.75 4.67 10.14
N TYR A 25 -7.80 3.74 9.95
CA TYR A 25 -7.30 2.91 11.04
C TYR A 25 -6.54 3.73 12.09
N ALA A 26 -5.74 4.71 11.69
CA ALA A 26 -5.03 5.60 12.61
C ALA A 26 -6.02 6.42 13.45
N LYS A 27 -7.06 6.98 12.84
CA LYS A 27 -8.15 7.68 13.55
C LYS A 27 -8.95 6.77 14.48
N SER A 28 -8.92 5.47 14.26
CA SER A 28 -9.52 4.46 15.15
C SER A 28 -8.60 4.07 16.31
N GLY A 29 -7.44 4.73 16.47
CA GLY A 29 -6.50 4.52 17.55
C GLY A 29 -5.48 3.40 17.32
N LEU A 30 -5.40 2.84 16.11
CA LEU A 30 -4.38 1.83 15.79
C LEU A 30 -3.03 2.47 15.45
N ARG A 31 -1.94 1.80 15.82
CA ARG A 31 -0.62 2.11 15.27
C ARG A 31 -0.54 1.61 13.83
N VAL A 32 -0.49 2.54 12.88
CA VAL A 32 -0.53 2.27 11.44
C VAL A 32 0.81 2.55 10.78
N LEU A 33 1.20 1.74 9.80
CA LEU A 33 2.28 2.00 8.86
C LEU A 33 1.75 1.96 7.43
N LEU A 34 2.11 2.94 6.61
CA LEU A 34 1.90 2.89 5.15
C LEU A 34 3.25 2.59 4.48
N VAL A 35 3.27 1.55 3.65
CA VAL A 35 4.44 1.13 2.89
C VAL A 35 4.21 1.42 1.42
N ASP A 36 5.00 2.33 0.86
CA ASP A 36 5.03 2.60 -0.57
C ASP A 36 5.93 1.57 -1.25
N ALA A 37 5.32 0.58 -1.91
CA ALA A 37 6.02 -0.46 -2.65
C ALA A 37 6.04 -0.16 -4.17
N ASP A 38 5.63 1.04 -4.59
CA ASP A 38 5.67 1.49 -5.98
C ASP A 38 6.98 2.26 -6.25
N PRO A 39 7.77 1.87 -7.27
CA PRO A 39 8.91 2.68 -7.73
C PRO A 39 8.56 4.15 -8.04
N GLN A 40 7.30 4.46 -8.40
CA GLN A 40 6.84 5.85 -8.60
C GLN A 40 6.72 6.65 -7.30
N SER A 41 6.72 5.99 -6.13
CA SER A 41 6.75 6.61 -4.81
C SER A 41 5.63 7.64 -4.56
N SER A 42 4.43 7.38 -5.09
CA SER A 42 3.31 8.33 -5.01
C SER A 42 2.82 8.57 -3.59
N ALA A 43 2.76 7.54 -2.74
CA ALA A 43 2.37 7.68 -1.35
C ALA A 43 3.44 8.43 -0.54
N LEU A 44 4.72 8.15 -0.80
CA LEU A 44 5.83 8.82 -0.13
C LEU A 44 5.90 10.31 -0.51
N GLN A 45 5.74 10.63 -1.79
CA GLN A 45 5.66 12.03 -2.26
C GLN A 45 4.47 12.76 -1.64
N TRP A 46 3.29 12.12 -1.60
CA TRP A 46 2.12 12.65 -0.91
C TRP A 46 2.42 12.95 0.55
N SER A 47 3.09 12.05 1.26
CA SER A 47 3.42 12.25 2.68
C SER A 47 4.35 13.44 2.89
N SER A 48 5.35 13.60 2.02
CA SER A 48 6.33 14.69 2.12
C SER A 48 5.77 16.06 1.78
N ALA A 49 4.70 16.13 0.99
CA ALA A 49 4.06 17.39 0.58
C ALA A 49 3.05 17.94 1.60
N ARG A 50 2.88 17.29 2.76
CA ARG A 50 1.90 17.68 3.78
C ARG A 50 2.52 18.62 4.81
N ASP A 51 1.81 19.71 5.11
CA ASP A 51 2.20 20.65 6.17
C ASP A 51 1.74 20.23 7.57
N ALA A 52 0.73 19.35 7.65
CA ALA A 52 0.16 18.90 8.92
C ALA A 52 0.92 17.71 9.52
N GLU A 53 0.91 17.60 10.85
CA GLU A 53 1.50 16.45 11.54
C GLU A 53 0.94 15.11 10.99
N PRO A 54 1.83 14.13 10.73
CA PRO A 54 1.41 12.86 10.16
C PRO A 54 0.67 12.01 11.19
N LEU A 55 -0.50 11.50 10.80
CA LEU A 55 -1.28 10.54 11.62
C LEU A 55 -0.59 9.17 11.73
N PHE A 56 0.27 8.85 10.77
CA PHE A 56 0.99 7.59 10.65
C PHE A 56 2.26 7.79 9.79
N PRO A 57 3.32 7.03 10.02
CA PRO A 57 4.51 7.04 9.17
C PRO A 57 4.25 6.43 7.80
N VAL A 58 4.97 6.94 6.80
CA VAL A 58 5.05 6.40 5.44
C VAL A 58 6.50 6.05 5.13
N ILE A 59 6.76 4.84 4.66
CA ILE A 59 8.10 4.38 4.28
C ILE A 59 8.11 3.86 2.84
N GLY A 60 9.23 4.05 2.13
CA GLY A 60 9.44 3.48 0.79
C GLY A 60 10.14 2.12 0.85
N MET A 61 9.52 1.09 0.25
CA MET A 61 10.08 -0.27 0.15
C MET A 61 9.76 -0.94 -1.18
N ALA A 62 10.07 -0.29 -2.30
CA ALA A 62 9.97 -0.88 -3.64
C ALA A 62 11.11 -1.89 -3.91
N LYS A 63 11.10 -3.04 -3.21
CA LYS A 63 12.14 -4.08 -3.31
C LYS A 63 11.53 -5.49 -3.45
N PRO A 64 12.12 -6.40 -4.24
CA PRO A 64 11.68 -7.80 -4.31
C PRO A 64 11.77 -8.55 -2.98
N SER A 65 12.59 -8.06 -2.04
CA SER A 65 12.73 -8.60 -0.69
C SER A 65 11.62 -8.17 0.28
N LEU A 66 10.63 -7.36 -0.14
CA LEU A 66 9.59 -6.80 0.74
C LEU A 66 8.96 -7.84 1.68
N HIS A 67 8.58 -9.01 1.17
CA HIS A 67 7.99 -10.11 1.96
C HIS A 67 8.89 -10.69 3.05
N ARG A 68 10.20 -10.51 2.94
CA ARG A 68 11.18 -10.94 3.96
C ARG A 68 11.46 -9.83 4.97
N ASP A 69 11.52 -8.59 4.50
CA ASP A 69 11.96 -7.45 5.32
C ASP A 69 10.81 -6.82 6.11
N LEU A 70 9.60 -6.77 5.52
CA LEU A 70 8.44 -6.12 6.11
C LEU A 70 7.94 -6.78 7.42
N PRO A 71 7.93 -8.12 7.58
CA PRO A 71 7.43 -8.75 8.81
C PRO A 71 8.13 -8.29 10.09
N ASP A 72 9.44 -7.98 10.03
CA ASP A 72 10.17 -7.48 11.19
C ASP A 72 9.77 -6.05 11.56
N ILE A 73 9.59 -5.19 10.56
CA ILE A 73 9.12 -3.80 10.75
C ILE A 73 7.67 -3.78 11.23
N ALA A 74 6.85 -4.70 10.72
CA ALA A 74 5.42 -4.79 11.03
C ALA A 74 5.14 -5.11 12.50
N LYS A 75 6.10 -5.64 13.27
CA LYS A 75 5.93 -6.01 14.69
C LYS A 75 5.52 -4.83 15.59
N ASP A 76 5.94 -3.62 15.24
CA ASP A 76 5.64 -2.41 16.03
C ASP A 76 4.25 -1.81 15.72
N TYR A 77 3.60 -2.30 14.66
CA TYR A 77 2.36 -1.77 14.13
C TYR A 77 1.21 -2.77 14.25
N GLN A 78 0.01 -2.27 14.50
CA GLN A 78 -1.19 -3.10 14.55
C GLN A 78 -1.77 -3.30 13.14
N MET A 79 -1.59 -2.30 12.27
CA MET A 79 -2.06 -2.29 10.89
C MET A 79 -0.94 -1.81 9.96
N VAL A 80 -0.67 -2.56 8.90
CA VAL A 80 0.26 -2.16 7.84
C VAL A 80 -0.49 -2.19 6.52
N ILE A 81 -0.41 -1.09 5.77
CA ILE A 81 -0.99 -0.99 4.43
C ILE A 81 0.15 -0.93 3.43
N ILE A 82 0.13 -1.79 2.41
CA ILE A 82 1.06 -1.76 1.29
C ILE A 82 0.36 -1.09 0.10
N ASP A 83 0.91 0.02 -0.38
CA ASP A 83 0.55 0.61 -1.68
C ASP A 83 1.38 -0.06 -2.78
N GLY A 84 0.74 -0.91 -3.57
CA GLY A 84 1.44 -1.74 -4.56
C GLY A 84 1.68 -1.04 -5.89
N ALA A 85 2.80 -1.38 -6.53
CA ALA A 85 3.12 -0.94 -7.88
C ALA A 85 2.08 -1.40 -8.92
N PRO A 86 1.85 -0.63 -10.00
CA PRO A 86 1.20 -1.14 -11.20
C PRO A 86 2.09 -2.19 -11.89
N ARG A 87 1.47 -3.23 -12.46
CA ARG A 87 2.03 -4.42 -13.16
C ARG A 87 2.40 -5.61 -12.25
N VAL A 88 2.25 -6.82 -12.79
CA VAL A 88 2.72 -8.08 -12.16
C VAL A 88 4.19 -8.26 -12.48
N ASN A 89 5.03 -7.84 -11.54
CA ASN A 89 6.46 -8.09 -11.52
C ASN A 89 6.85 -8.68 -10.16
N GLU A 90 8.14 -8.84 -9.90
CA GLU A 90 8.63 -9.36 -8.61
C GLU A 90 8.16 -8.54 -7.40
N LEU A 91 7.90 -7.23 -7.57
CA LEU A 91 7.38 -6.36 -6.51
C LEU A 91 5.93 -6.70 -6.16
N GLY A 92 5.08 -6.90 -7.18
CA GLY A 92 3.71 -7.34 -6.98
C GLY A 92 3.64 -8.69 -6.25
N ARG A 93 4.48 -9.65 -6.66
CA ARG A 93 4.61 -10.94 -5.96
C ARG A 93 5.07 -10.77 -4.52
N ALA A 94 6.08 -9.94 -4.27
CA ALA A 94 6.58 -9.68 -2.93
C ALA A 94 5.50 -9.02 -2.04
N ALA A 95 4.70 -8.11 -2.57
CA ALA A 95 3.60 -7.51 -1.83
C ALA A 95 2.48 -8.52 -1.50
N ILE A 96 2.14 -9.41 -2.44
CA ILE A 96 1.18 -10.51 -2.18
C ILE A 96 1.70 -11.41 -1.06
N LEU A 97 2.96 -11.86 -1.13
CA LEU A 97 3.56 -12.74 -0.13
C LEU A 97 3.68 -12.09 1.25
N ALA A 98 3.77 -10.76 1.31
CA ALA A 98 3.83 -10.03 2.57
C ALA A 98 2.44 -9.78 3.20
N SER A 99 1.36 -9.94 2.43
CA SER A 99 0.02 -9.52 2.83
C SER A 99 -0.78 -10.65 3.48
N ASP A 100 -1.48 -10.34 4.58
CA ASP A 100 -2.51 -11.21 5.16
C ASP A 100 -3.80 -11.17 4.31
N MET A 101 -4.05 -10.00 3.69
CA MET A 101 -5.20 -9.76 2.82
C MET A 101 -4.79 -8.89 1.63
N VAL A 102 -5.28 -9.22 0.43
CA VAL A 102 -5.10 -8.39 -0.77
C VAL A 102 -6.43 -7.75 -1.14
N LEU A 103 -6.42 -6.43 -1.25
CA LEU A 103 -7.52 -5.61 -1.77
C LEU A 103 -7.20 -5.24 -3.22
N ILE A 104 -8.08 -5.63 -4.16
CA ILE A 104 -7.95 -5.33 -5.59
C ILE A 104 -8.97 -4.26 -5.99
N PRO A 105 -8.59 -2.97 -6.01
CA PRO A 105 -9.51 -1.91 -6.44
C PRO A 105 -9.71 -1.96 -7.95
N VAL A 106 -10.96 -1.87 -8.40
CA VAL A 106 -11.33 -1.88 -9.82
C VAL A 106 -12.21 -0.68 -10.15
N GLN A 107 -12.01 -0.07 -11.32
CA GLN A 107 -12.95 0.92 -11.83
C GLN A 107 -14.18 0.23 -12.41
N PRO A 108 -15.38 0.85 -12.37
CA PRO A 108 -16.63 0.25 -12.84
C PRO A 108 -16.76 0.19 -14.37
N SER A 109 -15.65 0.19 -15.11
CA SER A 109 -15.61 0.10 -16.57
C SER A 109 -15.43 -1.36 -17.00
N PRO A 110 -16.18 -1.88 -17.98
CA PRO A 110 -16.03 -3.26 -18.46
C PRO A 110 -14.59 -3.62 -18.86
N TYR A 111 -13.87 -2.69 -19.48
CA TYR A 111 -12.47 -2.88 -19.86
C TYR A 111 -11.51 -2.91 -18.66
N ASP A 112 -11.88 -2.26 -17.56
CA ASP A 112 -11.13 -2.27 -16.30
C ASP A 112 -11.29 -3.59 -15.55
N ILE A 113 -12.51 -4.13 -15.54
CA ILE A 113 -12.82 -5.41 -14.89
C ILE A 113 -12.05 -6.56 -15.53
N TRP A 114 -11.89 -6.57 -16.86
CA TRP A 114 -11.10 -7.60 -17.55
C TRP A 114 -9.59 -7.54 -17.28
N ALA A 115 -9.07 -6.40 -16.80
CA ALA A 115 -7.65 -6.20 -16.54
C ALA A 115 -7.26 -6.43 -15.06
N ALA A 116 -8.25 -6.72 -14.20
CA ALA A 116 -8.09 -6.84 -12.76
C ALA A 116 -7.64 -8.23 -12.31
#